data_AF-M6RE36-F1
#
_entry.id   AF-M6RE36-F1
#
_cell.length_a   1.000
_cell.length_b   1.000
_cell.length_c   1.000
_cell.angle_alpha   90.00
_cell.angle_beta   90.00
_cell.angle_gamma   90.00
#
_symmetry.space_group_name_H-M   'P 1'
#
loop_
_entity.id
_entity.type
_entity.pdbx_description
1 polymer ?
#
loop_
_entity_poly.entity_id
_entity_poly.type
_entity_poly.pdbx_seq_one_letter_code
_entity_poly.pdbx_strand_id
1 'polypeptide(L)'
;MNFCESESVGTLTNLGFADLFKNVGTLTSLGFADLFKNVGTLTSLGFADLFKNVGTLTSLGFADLFKNVGNSYKSRFCRFILKMWETLTNLSFADLFKNVGTLTSLGFTDLFKNVGTLTNLGFADLF
;
A
#
# COMPACT_ATOMS: atom_id res chain seq x y z
N MET A 1 25.04 2.38 -1.57
CA MET A 1 24.80 2.15 -0.13
C MET A 1 23.56 1.30 -0.03
N ASN A 2 23.72 0.01 0.28
CA ASN A 2 22.59 -0.87 0.61
C ASN A 2 22.38 -0.70 2.11
N PHE A 3 21.26 -0.10 2.51
CA PHE A 3 20.94 0.05 3.92
C PHE A 3 20.52 -1.31 4.47
N CYS A 4 21.38 -1.83 5.35
CA CYS A 4 21.13 -2.97 6.22
C CYS A 4 19.97 -2.63 7.18
N GLU A 5 19.23 -3.65 7.62
CA GLU A 5 18.07 -3.58 8.52
C GLU A 5 18.13 -2.39 9.49
N SER A 6 17.33 -1.37 9.24
CA SER A 6 17.18 -0.28 10.21
C SER A 6 16.04 -0.60 11.16
N GLU A 7 16.35 -0.66 12.47
CA GLU A 7 15.37 -0.96 13.52
C GLU A 7 14.44 0.22 13.84
N SER A 8 14.84 1.46 13.53
CA SER A 8 14.02 2.66 13.69
C SER A 8 14.64 3.84 12.93
N VAL A 9 13.86 4.44 12.03
CA VAL A 9 14.28 5.63 11.25
C VAL A 9 13.27 6.74 11.46
N GLY A 10 13.75 7.92 11.86
CA GLY A 10 12.89 9.11 11.98
C GLY A 10 12.34 9.55 10.63
N THR A 11 13.21 10.12 9.79
CA THR A 11 12.84 10.60 8.45
C THR A 11 13.89 10.16 7.44
N LEU A 12 13.43 9.68 6.29
CA LEU A 12 14.27 9.25 5.18
C LEU A 12 13.70 9.78 3.87
N THR A 13 14.52 10.43 3.07
CA THR A 13 14.03 11.23 1.93
C THR A 13 14.13 10.50 0.60
N ASN A 14 15.23 9.80 0.32
CA ASN A 14 15.38 9.15 -0.97
C ASN A 14 16.30 7.95 -0.90
N LEU A 15 15.78 6.79 -1.31
CA LEU A 15 16.53 5.56 -1.43
C LEU A 15 16.20 4.85 -2.74
N GLY A 16 17.20 4.19 -3.32
CA GLY A 16 16.99 3.35 -4.50
C GLY A 16 16.38 2.00 -4.13
N PHE A 17 16.97 1.33 -3.13
CA PHE A 17 16.67 -0.05 -2.78
C PHE A 17 16.89 -0.28 -1.29
N ALA A 18 16.06 -1.11 -0.67
CA ALA A 18 16.33 -1.70 0.64
C ALA A 18 15.61 -3.04 0.80
N ASP A 19 16.23 -4.02 1.44
CA ASP A 19 15.55 -5.31 1.68
C ASP A 19 14.42 -5.15 2.71
N LEU A 20 14.66 -4.42 3.80
CA LEU A 20 13.74 -4.37 4.93
C LEU A 20 13.74 -3.04 5.69
N PHE A 21 12.54 -2.50 5.88
CA PHE A 21 12.28 -1.37 6.78
C PHE A 21 11.37 -1.76 7.94
N LYS A 22 11.79 -1.38 9.15
CA LYS A 22 11.02 -1.50 10.39
C LYS A 22 10.96 -0.15 11.09
N ASN A 23 9.79 0.17 11.65
CA ASN A 23 9.59 1.33 12.53
C ASN A 23 10.08 2.66 11.92
N VAL A 24 9.58 2.98 10.73
CA VAL A 24 9.94 4.22 10.04
C VAL A 24 8.87 5.27 10.33
N GLY A 25 9.26 6.45 10.81
CA GLY A 25 8.35 7.57 11.01
C GLY A 25 7.82 8.10 9.67
N THR A 26 8.73 8.65 8.87
CA THR A 26 8.41 9.22 7.55
C THR A 26 9.41 8.78 6.50
N LEU A 27 8.90 8.29 5.36
CA LEU A 27 9.68 7.97 4.17
C LEU A 27 9.10 8.70 2.95
N THR A 28 9.90 9.56 2.31
CA THR A 28 9.42 10.37 1.20
C THR A 28 9.46 9.62 -0.13
N SER A 29 10.58 8.97 -0.45
CA SER A 29 10.76 8.29 -1.73
C SER A 29 11.59 7.04 -1.56
N LEU A 30 11.10 5.93 -2.10
CA LEU A 30 11.85 4.70 -2.26
C LEU A 30 11.57 4.10 -3.65
N GLY A 31 12.61 3.63 -4.32
CA GLY A 31 12.46 2.88 -5.57
C GLY A 31 11.84 1.51 -5.34
N PHE A 32 12.51 0.70 -4.51
CA PHE A 32 12.15 -0.70 -4.27
C PHE A 32 12.39 -1.10 -2.80
N ALA A 33 11.49 -1.93 -2.24
CA ALA A 33 11.80 -2.76 -1.08
C ALA A 33 11.07 -4.09 -1.06
N ASP A 34 11.68 -5.14 -0.50
CA ASP A 34 10.98 -6.41 -0.32
C ASP A 34 9.90 -6.27 0.77
N LEU A 35 10.24 -5.65 1.92
CA LEU A 35 9.36 -5.65 3.08
C LEU A 35 9.35 -4.34 3.86
N PHE A 36 8.13 -3.85 4.10
CA PHE A 36 7.84 -2.75 5.02
C PHE A 36 7.02 -3.20 6.23
N LYS A 37 7.46 -2.79 7.42
CA LYS A 37 6.75 -2.98 8.69
C LYS A 37 6.72 -1.70 9.52
N ASN A 38 5.55 -1.36 10.03
CA ASN A 38 5.34 -0.26 10.99
C ASN A 38 5.86 1.08 10.44
N VAL A 39 5.28 1.54 9.34
CA VAL A 39 5.62 2.84 8.73
C VAL A 39 4.53 3.84 9.06
N GLY A 40 4.89 5.00 9.60
CA GLY A 40 3.94 6.08 9.85
C GLY A 40 3.41 6.65 8.53
N THR A 41 4.28 7.31 7.78
CA THR A 41 3.95 7.96 6.51
C THR A 41 4.91 7.54 5.39
N LEU A 42 4.36 7.13 4.25
CA LEU A 42 5.09 6.86 3.02
C LEU A 42 4.52 7.69 1.87
N THR A 43 5.31 8.61 1.32
CA THR A 43 4.82 9.49 0.25
C THR A 43 4.88 8.83 -1.12
N SER A 44 6.01 8.20 -1.48
CA SER A 44 6.17 7.57 -2.78
C SER A 44 6.96 6.28 -2.68
N LEU A 45 6.42 5.23 -3.30
CA LEU A 45 7.12 3.98 -3.52
C LEU A 45 6.92 3.50 -4.96
N GLY A 46 8.02 3.09 -5.60
CA GLY A 46 7.98 2.43 -6.90
C GLY A 46 7.37 1.02 -6.79
N PHE A 47 8.01 0.16 -6.00
CA PHE A 47 7.65 -1.26 -5.85
C PHE A 47 7.87 -1.77 -4.42
N ALA A 48 6.97 -2.62 -3.92
CA ALA A 48 7.30 -3.54 -2.82
C ALA A 48 6.58 -4.87 -2.87
N ASP A 49 7.21 -5.94 -2.39
CA ASP A 49 6.52 -7.23 -2.28
C ASP A 49 5.47 -7.20 -1.17
N LEU A 50 5.83 -6.65 0.01
CA LEU A 50 4.99 -6.76 1.19
C LEU A 50 4.94 -5.50 2.05
N PHE A 51 3.71 -5.07 2.33
CA PHE A 51 3.39 -4.02 3.29
C PHE A 51 2.62 -4.52 4.50
N LYS A 52 3.11 -4.17 5.69
CA LYS A 52 2.45 -4.45 6.96
C LYS A 52 2.44 -3.23 7.87
N ASN A 53 1.26 -2.88 8.38
CA ASN A 53 1.07 -1.81 9.38
C ASN A 53 1.62 -0.46 8.89
N VAL A 54 1.03 0.07 7.82
CA VAL A 54 1.36 1.42 7.31
C VAL A 54 0.23 2.36 7.69
N GLY A 55 0.55 3.51 8.29
CA GLY A 55 -0.45 4.53 8.60
C GLY A 55 -1.00 5.14 7.33
N THR A 56 -0.14 5.85 6.60
CA THR A 56 -0.53 6.61 5.39
C THR A 56 0.41 6.33 4.22
N LEU A 57 -0.18 6.04 3.05
CA LEU A 57 0.51 5.85 1.79
C LEU A 57 -0.03 6.80 0.71
N THR A 58 0.77 7.74 0.22
CA THR A 58 0.29 8.70 -0.78
C THR A 58 0.31 8.16 -2.19
N SER A 59 1.44 7.56 -2.62
CA SER A 59 1.61 7.06 -3.97
C SER A 59 2.34 5.72 -4.01
N LEU A 60 1.80 4.79 -4.76
CA LEU A 60 2.40 3.48 -5.03
C LEU A 60 2.36 3.13 -6.52
N GLY A 61 3.49 2.68 -7.04
CA GLY A 61 3.55 2.01 -8.33
C GLY A 61 2.93 0.61 -8.26
N PHE A 62 3.58 -0.29 -7.54
CA PHE A 62 3.18 -1.70 -7.46
C PHE A 62 3.37 -2.25 -6.04
N ALA A 63 2.45 -3.10 -5.58
CA ALA A 63 2.77 -4.06 -4.54
C ALA A 63 2.08 -5.42 -4.71
N ASP A 64 2.72 -6.48 -4.23
CA ASP A 64 2.10 -7.81 -4.21
C ASP A 64 1.09 -7.93 -3.07
N LEU A 65 1.44 -7.51 -1.85
CA LEU A 65 0.54 -7.68 -0.69
C LEU A 65 0.49 -6.48 0.25
N PHE A 66 -0.75 -6.01 0.48
CA PHE A 66 -1.10 -5.04 1.51
C PHE A 66 -1.85 -5.66 2.67
N LYS A 67 -1.32 -5.44 3.88
CA LYS A 67 -1.97 -5.86 5.13
C LYS A 67 -1.91 -4.76 6.18
N ASN A 68 -3.08 -4.41 6.73
CA ASN A 68 -3.24 -3.42 7.78
C ASN A 68 -2.68 -2.05 7.37
N VAL A 69 -3.23 -1.49 6.30
CA VAL A 69 -2.92 -0.10 5.92
C VAL A 69 -4.06 0.81 6.35
N GLY A 70 -3.74 2.00 6.88
CA GLY A 70 -4.75 2.99 7.25
C GLY A 70 -5.33 3.64 6.00
N ASN A 71 -4.56 4.56 5.41
CA ASN A 71 -4.95 5.32 4.22
C ASN A 71 -4.03 5.06 3.04
N SER A 72 -4.62 4.98 1.84
CA SER A 72 -3.90 4.98 0.57
C SER A 72 -4.62 5.84 -0.46
N TYR A 73 -3.91 6.79 -1.08
CA TYR A 73 -4.55 7.80 -1.94
C TYR A 73 -4.37 7.57 -3.44
N LYS A 74 -3.29 6.89 -3.85
CA LYS A 74 -3.01 6.60 -5.24
C LYS A 74 -2.16 5.35 -5.34
N SER A 75 -2.75 4.30 -5.89
CA SER A 75 -2.05 3.05 -6.14
C SER A 75 -2.35 2.62 -7.56
N ARG A 76 -1.34 2.23 -8.35
CA ARG A 76 -1.63 1.71 -9.70
C ARG A 76 -2.03 0.25 -9.61
N PHE A 77 -1.15 -0.57 -9.05
CA PHE A 77 -1.37 -2.02 -9.01
C PHE A 77 -1.11 -2.58 -7.62
N CYS A 78 -2.06 -3.33 -7.09
CA CYS A 78 -1.88 -4.09 -5.86
C CYS A 78 -2.45 -5.49 -6.09
N ARG A 79 -1.67 -6.57 -5.99
CA ARG A 79 -2.24 -7.91 -6.24
C ARG A 79 -3.25 -8.29 -5.15
N PHE A 80 -2.84 -8.20 -3.89
CA PHE A 80 -3.67 -8.58 -2.75
C PHE A 80 -3.80 -7.45 -1.74
N ILE A 81 -5.03 -7.09 -1.39
CA ILE A 81 -5.36 -6.14 -0.32
C ILE A 81 -6.23 -6.86 0.71
N LEU A 82 -5.66 -7.17 1.88
CA LEU A 82 -6.33 -8.00 2.89
C LEU A 82 -7.01 -7.24 4.02
N LYS A 83 -6.53 -6.02 4.31
CA LYS A 83 -7.09 -5.19 5.37
C LYS A 83 -6.68 -3.73 5.17
N MET A 84 -7.66 -2.87 4.96
CA MET A 84 -7.47 -1.42 4.94
C MET A 84 -8.56 -0.75 5.79
N TRP A 85 -8.17 -0.03 6.84
CA TRP A 85 -9.14 0.38 7.86
C TRP A 85 -9.88 1.67 7.55
N GLU A 86 -9.25 2.60 6.82
CA GLU A 86 -9.83 3.92 6.59
C GLU A 86 -10.19 4.10 5.12
N THR A 87 -9.31 4.69 4.32
CA THR A 87 -9.64 5.14 2.97
C THR A 87 -8.67 4.61 1.93
N LEU A 88 -9.21 4.02 0.86
CA LEU A 88 -8.52 3.78 -0.39
C LEU A 88 -9.09 4.68 -1.48
N THR A 89 -8.23 5.48 -2.09
CA THR A 89 -8.59 6.31 -3.24
C THR A 89 -7.77 5.88 -4.45
N ASN A 90 -8.40 5.84 -5.62
CA ASN A 90 -7.75 5.62 -6.92
C ASN A 90 -6.82 4.40 -6.95
N LEU A 91 -7.40 3.19 -6.91
CA LEU A 91 -6.67 1.99 -7.29
C LEU A 91 -7.03 1.61 -8.73
N SER A 92 -6.04 1.41 -9.60
CA SER A 92 -6.34 0.99 -10.98
C SER A 92 -6.71 -0.49 -11.05
N PHE A 93 -6.00 -1.35 -10.34
CA PHE A 93 -6.21 -2.80 -10.40
C PHE A 93 -5.86 -3.52 -9.08
N ALA A 94 -6.65 -4.54 -8.73
CA ALA A 94 -6.25 -5.60 -7.79
C ALA A 94 -6.94 -6.95 -8.02
N ASP A 95 -6.24 -8.06 -7.83
CA ASP A 95 -6.86 -9.39 -7.89
C ASP A 95 -7.85 -9.56 -6.73
N LEU A 96 -7.43 -9.20 -5.51
CA LEU A 96 -8.24 -9.46 -4.30
C LEU A 96 -8.33 -8.27 -3.35
N PHE A 97 -9.55 -8.02 -2.89
CA PHE A 97 -9.88 -7.05 -1.86
C PHE A 97 -10.65 -7.67 -0.69
N LYS A 98 -10.20 -7.40 0.53
CA LYS A 98 -10.90 -7.76 1.76
C LYS A 98 -10.83 -6.66 2.79
N ASN A 99 -11.94 -6.42 3.47
CA ASN A 99 -12.03 -5.57 4.67
C ASN A 99 -11.47 -4.17 4.43
N VAL A 100 -12.14 -3.42 3.56
CA VAL A 100 -11.82 -2.01 3.26
C VAL A 100 -12.91 -1.12 3.87
N GLY A 101 -12.54 -0.09 4.62
CA GLY A 101 -13.50 0.89 5.15
C GLY A 101 -14.22 1.64 4.03
N THR A 102 -13.51 2.57 3.38
CA THR A 102 -14.02 3.36 2.25
C THR A 102 -13.13 3.17 1.02
N LEU A 103 -13.76 2.92 -0.13
CA LEU A 103 -13.13 2.82 -1.44
C LEU A 103 -13.80 3.82 -2.40
N THR A 104 -13.06 4.86 -2.77
CA THR A 104 -13.62 5.93 -3.62
C THR A 104 -13.62 5.54 -5.10
N SER A 105 -12.55 4.92 -5.57
CA SER A 105 -12.43 4.54 -6.99
C SER A 105 -11.54 3.32 -7.14
N LEU A 106 -12.07 2.32 -7.85
CA LEU A 106 -11.37 1.12 -8.27
C LEU A 106 -11.62 0.88 -9.75
N GLY A 107 -10.55 0.73 -10.55
CA GLY A 107 -10.65 0.44 -11.97
C GLY A 107 -11.14 -0.98 -12.23
N PHE A 108 -10.40 -1.98 -11.74
CA PHE A 108 -10.71 -3.40 -11.96
C PHE A 108 -10.38 -4.24 -10.72
N THR A 109 -11.20 -5.26 -10.43
CA THR A 109 -10.82 -6.33 -9.50
C THR A 109 -11.44 -7.70 -9.82
N ASP A 110 -10.74 -8.79 -9.52
CA ASP A 110 -11.31 -10.13 -9.68
C ASP A 110 -12.25 -10.51 -8.53
N LEU A 111 -11.98 -10.04 -7.30
CA LEU A 111 -12.77 -10.39 -6.13
C LEU A 111 -12.67 -9.34 -5.03
N PHE A 112 -13.81 -8.86 -4.52
CA PHE A 112 -13.86 -8.00 -3.34
C PHE A 112 -14.87 -8.47 -2.29
N LYS A 113 -14.53 -8.33 -1.01
CA LYS A 113 -15.40 -8.68 0.13
C LYS A 113 -15.27 -7.66 1.25
N ASN A 114 -16.38 -7.40 1.95
CA ASN A 114 -16.43 -6.54 3.13
C ASN A 114 -15.86 -5.13 2.88
N VAL A 115 -16.42 -4.43 1.89
CA VAL A 115 -16.15 -3.01 1.66
C VAL A 115 -17.28 -2.22 2.30
N GLY A 116 -16.97 -1.30 3.22
CA GLY A 116 -17.98 -0.51 3.92
C GLY A 116 -18.70 0.45 3.00
N THR A 117 -17.93 1.28 2.29
CA THR A 117 -18.43 2.24 1.31
C THR A 117 -17.66 2.10 0.00
N LEU A 118 -18.38 2.00 -1.12
CA LEU A 118 -17.81 1.99 -2.47
C LEU A 118 -18.50 3.06 -3.32
N THR A 119 -17.73 4.01 -3.86
CA THR A 119 -18.30 5.11 -4.66
C THR A 119 -18.25 4.85 -6.16
N ASN A 120 -17.12 4.36 -6.67
CA ASN A 120 -16.95 4.10 -8.09
C ASN A 120 -16.15 2.80 -8.30
N LEU A 121 -16.71 1.92 -9.12
CA LEU A 121 -16.12 0.67 -9.56
C LEU A 121 -16.22 0.60 -11.07
N GLY A 122 -15.09 0.48 -11.76
CA GLY A 122 -15.05 0.31 -13.21
C GLY A 122 -15.55 -1.07 -13.60
N PHE A 123 -14.88 -2.13 -13.10
CA PHE A 123 -15.26 -3.51 -13.34
C PHE A 123 -14.91 -4.39 -12.15
N ALA A 124 -15.75 -5.38 -11.85
CA ALA A 124 -15.37 -6.47 -10.98
C ALA A 124 -15.93 -7.80 -11.49
N ASP A 125 -15.11 -8.84 -11.47
CA ASP A 125 -15.62 -10.21 -11.57
C ASP A 125 -16.28 -10.58 -10.22
N LEU A 126 -17.46 -11.20 -10.29
CA LEU A 126 -18.24 -11.60 -9.11
C LEU A 126 -18.39 -13.13 -9.16
N PHE A 127 -17.44 -13.85 -8.56
CA PHE A 127 -17.52 -15.31 -8.38
C PHE A 127 -18.15 -15.70 -7.04
#